data_AF-A0A455ZE35-F1
#
_entry.id   AF-A0A455ZE35-F1
#
_cell.length_a   1.000
_cell.length_b   1.000
_cell.length_c   1.000
_cell.angle_alpha   90.00
_cell.angle_beta   90.00
_cell.angle_gamma   90.00
#
_symmetry.space_group_name_H-M   'P 1'
#
loop_
_entity.id
_entity.type
_entity.pdbx_description
1 polymer ?
#
loop_
_entity_poly.entity_id
_entity_poly.type
_entity_poly.pdbx_seq_one_letter_code
_entity_poly.pdbx_strand_id
1 'polypeptide(L)'
;MLSSKGLESISLARDTVFAAVMIILTGIIGVCIIVGSLKYREQVFTLQGVSTALITLTSIVVFILILPNYTISHTGGEYTPYQLIFISLICLALYMGFTMIQTVRHRAYFIAPIPNKSSDFIEDDVPLEKPSRKVMYFSIMLLLLCLGIVVLLAKYLSKDVDTLVIGLGAPKSLVGIIIAGIVLLPEGIAAIRAAYNNRIQTSLNLALGSALASIGLSIPFIAFVSVIAGMRMMLGISIKSILLLGLSLFIITVSLATGRTKIMQGFVLIAIFILYLFTTLEP
;
A
#
# COMPACT_ATOMS: atom_id res chain seq x y z
N MET A 1 13.31 16.04 27.33
CA MET A 1 14.25 16.35 26.24
C MET A 1 13.98 15.40 25.08
N LEU A 2 13.31 15.87 24.03
CA LEU A 2 13.05 15.10 22.81
C LEU A 2 14.40 14.85 22.12
N SER A 3 14.89 13.61 22.12
CA SER A 3 16.09 13.25 21.36
C SER A 3 15.79 13.47 19.88
N SER A 4 16.67 14.15 19.13
CA SER A 4 16.47 14.42 17.69
C SER A 4 16.18 13.14 16.88
N LYS A 5 16.63 11.98 17.38
CA LYS A 5 16.33 10.65 16.83
C LYS A 5 14.83 10.31 16.75
N GLY A 6 14.01 10.80 17.69
CA GLY A 6 12.57 10.55 17.69
C GLY A 6 11.85 11.24 16.52
N LEU A 7 12.16 12.52 16.29
CA LEU A 7 11.62 13.29 15.17
C LEU A 7 12.08 12.75 13.81
N GLU A 8 13.35 12.35 13.68
CA GLU A 8 13.87 11.72 12.46
C GLU A 8 13.21 10.36 12.18
N SER A 9 12.93 9.56 13.21
CA SER A 9 12.28 8.25 13.01
C SER A 9 10.84 8.36 12.50
N ILE A 10 10.15 9.44 12.87
CA ILE A 10 8.75 9.66 12.50
C ILE A 10 8.63 10.17 11.06
N SER A 11 9.51 11.08 10.64
CA SER A 11 9.56 11.52 9.23
C SER A 11 9.95 10.36 8.31
N LEU A 12 10.85 9.48 8.75
CA LEU A 12 11.21 8.27 8.03
C LEU A 12 10.02 7.29 7.92
N ALA A 13 9.20 7.16 8.97
CA ALA A 13 8.01 6.32 8.93
C ALA A 13 6.97 6.86 7.92
N ARG A 14 6.73 8.18 7.90
CA ARG A 14 5.90 8.82 6.86
C ARG A 14 6.45 8.54 5.47
N ASP A 15 7.75 8.77 5.24
CA ASP A 15 8.39 8.60 3.94
C ASP A 15 8.33 7.15 3.46
N THR A 16 8.46 6.20 4.38
CA THR A 16 8.34 4.76 4.09
C THR A 16 6.90 4.40 3.69
N VAL A 17 5.89 4.91 4.38
CA VAL A 17 4.48 4.67 4.03
C VAL A 17 4.11 5.33 2.70
N PHE A 18 4.57 6.57 2.48
CA PHE A 18 4.40 7.25 1.20
C PHE A 18 5.05 6.46 0.05
N ALA A 19 6.30 6.01 0.24
CA ALA A 19 7.00 5.17 -0.72
C ALA A 19 6.26 3.85 -0.96
N ALA A 20 5.73 3.22 0.08
CA ALA A 20 4.94 2.00 -0.05
C ALA A 20 3.72 2.21 -0.96
N VAL A 21 2.95 3.27 -0.73
CA VAL A 21 1.79 3.61 -1.58
C VAL A 21 2.22 3.85 -3.03
N MET A 22 3.30 4.61 -3.25
CA MET A 22 3.83 4.88 -4.59
C MET A 22 4.29 3.59 -5.29
N ILE A 23 5.08 2.75 -4.63
CA ILE A 23 5.57 1.46 -5.15
C ILE A 23 4.40 0.56 -5.53
N ILE A 24 3.36 0.48 -4.70
CA ILE A 24 2.21 -0.36 -4.98
C ILE A 24 1.42 0.16 -6.18
N LEU A 25 1.06 1.45 -6.18
CA LEU A 25 0.19 2.03 -7.19
C LEU A 25 0.83 2.11 -8.57
N THR A 26 2.11 2.50 -8.62
CA THR A 26 2.81 2.77 -9.89
C THR A 26 3.70 1.61 -10.31
N GLY A 27 4.42 1.00 -9.36
CA GLY A 27 5.31 -0.13 -9.61
C GLY A 27 4.55 -1.45 -9.72
N ILE A 28 4.04 -1.97 -8.60
CA ILE A 28 3.45 -3.32 -8.53
C ILE A 28 2.26 -3.45 -9.47
N ILE A 29 1.28 -2.54 -9.39
CA ILE A 29 0.10 -2.59 -10.27
C ILE A 29 0.51 -2.38 -11.74
N GLY A 30 1.46 -1.49 -12.02
CA GLY A 30 2.02 -1.30 -13.36
C GLY A 30 2.60 -2.58 -13.95
N VAL A 31 3.46 -3.28 -13.19
CA VAL A 31 4.05 -4.57 -13.61
C VAL A 31 2.97 -5.63 -13.78
N CYS A 32 2.01 -5.72 -12.85
CA CYS A 32 0.92 -6.69 -12.92
C CYS A 32 0.09 -6.52 -14.20
N ILE A 33 -0.24 -5.27 -14.57
CA ILE A 33 -0.95 -4.96 -15.82
C ILE A 33 -0.11 -5.33 -17.04
N ILE A 34 1.18 -4.97 -17.09
CA ILE A 34 2.05 -5.30 -18.23
C ILE A 34 2.16 -6.82 -18.39
N VAL A 35 2.50 -7.54 -17.32
CA VAL A 35 2.68 -9.00 -17.35
C VAL A 35 1.39 -9.72 -17.74
N GLY A 36 0.25 -9.27 -17.19
CA GLY A 36 -1.07 -9.78 -17.54
C GLY A 36 -1.47 -9.51 -18.99
N SER A 37 -1.29 -8.27 -19.46
CA SER A 37 -1.63 -7.86 -20.83
C SER A 37 -0.69 -8.43 -21.90
N LEU A 38 0.59 -8.68 -21.60
CA LEU A 38 1.50 -9.33 -22.53
C LEU A 38 1.04 -10.76 -22.89
N LYS A 39 0.45 -11.47 -21.93
CA LYS A 39 0.00 -12.85 -22.11
C LYS A 39 -1.44 -12.96 -22.60
N TYR A 40 -2.34 -12.11 -22.08
CA TYR A 40 -3.79 -12.22 -22.31
C TYR A 40 -4.38 -11.08 -23.14
N ARG A 41 -3.58 -10.09 -23.55
CA ARG A 41 -3.97 -8.82 -24.20
C ARG A 41 -4.83 -7.93 -23.30
N GLU A 42 -6.02 -8.39 -22.93
CA GLU A 42 -6.95 -7.72 -22.01
C GLU A 42 -7.37 -8.68 -20.89
N GLN A 43 -7.46 -8.18 -19.65
CA GLN A 43 -8.02 -8.92 -18.53
C GLN A 43 -9.18 -8.16 -17.92
N VAL A 44 -10.25 -8.87 -17.59
CA VAL A 44 -11.49 -8.28 -17.04
C VAL A 44 -11.49 -8.46 -15.52
N PHE A 45 -11.96 -7.44 -14.81
CA PHE A 45 -12.11 -7.46 -13.35
C PHE A 45 -13.39 -6.73 -12.93
N THR A 46 -13.78 -6.93 -11.67
CA THR A 46 -14.98 -6.34 -11.08
C THR A 46 -14.67 -4.91 -10.62
N LEU A 47 -15.28 -3.94 -11.31
CA LEU A 47 -15.02 -2.52 -11.07
C LEU A 47 -15.42 -2.07 -9.67
N GLN A 48 -16.52 -2.59 -9.10
CA GLN A 48 -17.01 -2.14 -7.79
C GLN A 48 -15.94 -2.32 -6.69
N GLY A 49 -15.30 -3.49 -6.60
CA GLY A 49 -14.31 -3.77 -5.56
C GLY A 49 -13.06 -2.89 -5.68
N VAL A 50 -12.59 -2.68 -6.91
CA VAL A 50 -11.42 -1.83 -7.19
C VAL A 50 -11.74 -0.35 -6.93
N SER A 51 -12.90 0.13 -7.36
CA SER A 51 -13.34 1.51 -7.12
C SER A 51 -13.51 1.79 -5.62
N THR A 52 -14.11 0.87 -4.85
CA THR A 52 -14.19 1.03 -3.39
C THR A 52 -12.80 1.14 -2.77
N ALA A 53 -11.85 0.28 -3.16
CA ALA A 53 -10.49 0.35 -2.64
C ALA A 53 -9.79 1.68 -2.99
N LEU A 54 -9.91 2.15 -4.24
CA LEU A 54 -9.31 3.41 -4.69
C LEU A 54 -9.92 4.64 -4.02
N ILE A 55 -11.24 4.67 -3.82
CA ILE A 55 -11.92 5.77 -3.13
C ILE A 55 -11.42 5.85 -1.69
N THR A 56 -11.44 4.73 -0.96
CA THR A 56 -10.94 4.67 0.42
C THR A 56 -9.48 5.07 0.51
N LEU A 57 -8.64 4.57 -0.40
CA LEU A 57 -7.21 4.86 -0.40
C LEU A 57 -6.95 6.35 -0.66
N THR A 58 -7.63 6.92 -1.65
CA THR A 58 -7.52 8.34 -2.00
C THR A 58 -7.90 9.20 -0.80
N SER A 59 -9.01 8.90 -0.12
CA SER A 59 -9.43 9.64 1.08
C SER A 59 -8.38 9.58 2.20
N ILE A 60 -7.88 8.38 2.52
CA ILE A 60 -6.89 8.21 3.59
C ILE A 60 -5.58 8.94 3.25
N VAL A 61 -5.08 8.80 2.02
CA VAL A 61 -3.87 9.47 1.55
C VAL A 61 -3.99 10.99 1.64
N VAL A 62 -5.12 11.56 1.21
CA VAL A 62 -5.36 13.00 1.27
C VAL A 62 -5.41 13.47 2.73
N PHE A 63 -6.16 12.78 3.58
CA PHE A 63 -6.31 13.15 5.00
C PHE A 63 -5.00 13.07 5.77
N ILE A 64 -4.14 12.10 5.45
CA ILE A 64 -2.91 11.89 6.21
C ILE A 64 -1.75 12.70 5.65
N LEU A 65 -1.56 12.73 4.33
CA LEU A 65 -0.30 13.23 3.73
C LEU A 65 -0.43 14.63 3.11
N ILE A 66 -1.63 15.00 2.63
CA ILE A 66 -1.83 16.25 1.88
C ILE A 66 -2.42 17.35 2.76
N LEU A 67 -3.52 17.03 3.45
CA LEU A 67 -4.25 17.97 4.30
C LEU A 67 -3.41 18.64 5.41
N PRO A 68 -2.41 17.99 6.07
CA PRO A 68 -1.62 18.66 7.11
C PRO A 68 -0.88 19.91 6.61
N ASN A 69 -0.53 19.96 5.31
CA ASN A 69 0.17 21.11 4.73
C ASN A 69 -0.70 22.37 4.60
N TYR A 70 -2.02 22.22 4.68
CA TYR A 70 -2.99 23.29 4.44
C TYR A 70 -3.81 23.65 5.67
N THR A 71 -3.52 23.05 6.83
CA THR A 71 -4.14 23.45 8.10
C THR A 71 -3.42 24.66 8.69
N ILE A 72 -4.18 25.55 9.33
CA ILE A 72 -3.69 26.80 9.94
C ILE A 72 -2.90 26.51 11.25
N SER A 73 -2.72 25.25 11.63
CA SER A 73 -2.37 24.86 12.98
C SER A 73 -0.88 24.99 13.32
N HIS A 74 0.05 24.66 12.42
CA HIS A 74 1.50 24.83 12.63
C HIS A 74 2.26 24.96 11.30
N THR A 75 3.33 25.76 11.28
CA THR A 75 4.24 25.89 10.14
C THR A 75 5.04 24.60 9.97
N GLY A 76 4.83 23.89 8.86
CA GLY A 76 5.62 22.71 8.50
C GLY A 76 4.82 21.43 8.20
N GLY A 77 3.49 21.46 8.11
CA GLY A 77 2.71 20.27 7.75
C GLY A 77 2.49 19.29 8.91
N GLU A 78 2.29 19.82 10.11
CA GLU A 78 2.05 19.07 11.34
C GLU A 78 0.58 19.22 11.79
N TYR A 79 0.01 18.13 12.32
CA TYR A 79 -1.28 18.19 13.01
C TYR A 79 -1.12 18.52 14.48
N THR A 80 -2.10 19.23 15.06
CA THR A 80 -2.22 19.29 16.52
C THR A 80 -2.53 17.90 17.07
N PRO A 81 -2.20 17.60 18.34
CA PRO A 81 -2.51 16.29 18.94
C PRO A 81 -3.99 15.91 18.81
N TYR A 82 -4.91 16.87 18.99
CA TYR A 82 -6.35 16.64 18.83
C TYR A 82 -6.75 16.31 17.38
N GLN A 83 -6.21 17.05 16.39
CA GLN A 83 -6.44 16.77 14.97
C GLN A 83 -5.86 15.42 14.57
N LEU A 84 -4.67 15.09 15.06
CA LEU A 84 -3.98 13.85 14.75
C LEU A 84 -4.78 12.63 15.23
N ILE A 85 -5.30 12.66 16.47
CA ILE A 85 -6.17 11.59 17.00
C ILE A 85 -7.45 11.47 16.17
N PHE A 86 -8.10 12.60 15.89
CA PHE A 86 -9.35 12.62 15.14
C PHE A 86 -9.19 12.02 13.73
N ILE A 87 -8.16 12.45 13.00
CA ILE A 87 -7.85 11.95 11.66
C ILE A 87 -7.45 10.47 11.70
N SER A 88 -6.66 10.07 12.70
CA SER A 88 -6.27 8.67 12.89
C SER A 88 -7.49 7.78 13.10
N LEU A 89 -8.46 8.21 13.90
CA LEU A 89 -9.69 7.46 14.15
C LEU A 89 -10.57 7.37 12.90
N ILE A 90 -10.69 8.44 12.11
CA ILE A 90 -11.41 8.42 10.83
C ILE A 90 -10.73 7.48 9.83
N CYS A 91 -9.40 7.55 9.69
CA CYS A 91 -8.66 6.70 8.77
C CYS A 91 -8.76 5.23 9.17
N LEU A 92 -8.69 4.93 10.47
CA LEU A 92 -8.90 3.60 10.99
C LEU A 92 -10.34 3.11 10.72
N ALA A 93 -11.35 3.96 10.90
CA ALA A 93 -12.75 3.62 10.61
C ALA A 93 -12.96 3.34 9.11
N LEU A 94 -12.34 4.13 8.22
CA LEU A 94 -12.37 3.91 6.77
C LEU A 94 -11.71 2.58 6.39
N TYR A 95 -10.55 2.27 6.96
CA TYR A 95 -9.85 1.01 6.74
C TYR A 95 -10.66 -0.19 7.25
N MET A 96 -11.24 -0.09 8.44
CA MET A 96 -12.10 -1.14 9.01
C MET A 96 -13.37 -1.34 8.17
N GLY A 97 -14.00 -0.25 7.72
CA GLY A 97 -15.15 -0.29 6.82
C GLY A 97 -14.83 -0.99 5.50
N PHE A 98 -13.71 -0.62 4.86
CA PHE A 98 -13.21 -1.31 3.67
C PHE A 98 -12.98 -2.81 3.91
N THR A 99 -12.28 -3.15 4.99
CA THR A 99 -11.97 -4.54 5.34
C THR A 99 -13.23 -5.36 5.58
N MET A 100 -14.25 -4.81 6.25
CA MET A 100 -15.54 -5.47 6.44
C MET A 100 -16.31 -5.69 5.14
N ILE A 101 -16.29 -4.71 4.23
CA ILE A 101 -16.89 -4.83 2.90
C ILE A 101 -16.19 -5.94 2.10
N GLN A 102 -14.86 -5.99 2.17
CA GLN A 102 -14.05 -6.97 1.45
C GLN A 102 -14.20 -8.40 1.99
N THR A 103 -14.25 -8.58 3.31
CA THR A 103 -14.21 -9.90 3.98
C THR A 103 -15.59 -10.51 4.24
N VAL A 104 -16.60 -9.70 4.55
CA VAL A 104 -17.91 -10.19 5.01
C VAL A 104 -19.04 -9.75 4.09
N ARG A 105 -19.21 -8.44 3.91
CA ARG A 105 -20.50 -7.89 3.45
C ARG A 105 -20.69 -7.93 1.93
N HIS A 106 -19.62 -7.74 1.15
CA HIS A 106 -19.67 -7.72 -0.31
C HIS A 106 -18.47 -8.44 -0.95
N ARG A 107 -18.11 -9.61 -0.40
CA ARG A 107 -17.02 -10.47 -0.94
C ARG A 107 -17.17 -10.72 -2.45
N ALA A 108 -18.41 -10.80 -2.94
CA ALA A 108 -18.72 -10.97 -4.38
C ALA A 108 -18.06 -9.90 -5.28
N TYR A 109 -17.88 -8.66 -4.80
CA TYR A 109 -17.23 -7.60 -5.58
C TYR A 109 -15.72 -7.75 -5.72
N PHE A 110 -15.13 -8.69 -4.97
CA PHE A 110 -13.69 -8.96 -4.95
C PHE A 110 -13.34 -10.30 -5.60
N ILE A 111 -14.32 -11.01 -6.16
CA ILE A 111 -14.11 -12.25 -6.91
C ILE A 111 -14.08 -11.91 -8.41
N ALA A 112 -13.17 -12.54 -9.16
CA ALA A 112 -13.04 -12.31 -10.58
C ALA A 112 -14.31 -12.78 -11.33
N PRO A 113 -14.82 -12.03 -12.32
CA PRO A 113 -15.84 -12.53 -13.23
C PRO A 113 -15.26 -13.73 -13.99
N ILE A 114 -15.92 -14.90 -13.95
CA ILE A 114 -15.47 -16.09 -14.67
C ILE A 114 -15.70 -15.83 -16.17
N PRO A 115 -14.65 -15.69 -17.01
CA PRO A 115 -14.83 -15.50 -18.43
C PRO A 115 -15.04 -16.88 -19.07
N ASN A 116 -16.21 -17.11 -19.66
CA ASN A 116 -16.59 -18.31 -20.41
C ASN A 116 -16.57 -19.66 -19.66
N LYS A 117 -17.67 -19.94 -18.94
CA LYS A 117 -18.24 -21.30 -18.92
C LYS A 117 -19.72 -21.17 -19.28
N SER A 118 -20.03 -21.49 -20.53
CA SER A 118 -21.34 -22.06 -20.90
C SER A 118 -21.67 -23.17 -19.90
N SER A 119 -22.90 -23.16 -19.38
CA SER A 119 -23.68 -24.29 -18.84
C SER A 119 -22.92 -25.53 -18.32
N ASP A 120 -23.22 -25.89 -17.07
CA ASP A 120 -23.11 -27.25 -16.49
C ASP A 120 -21.84 -27.69 -15.76
N PHE A 121 -21.14 -26.81 -15.05
CA PHE A 121 -20.33 -27.25 -13.90
C PHE A 121 -20.37 -26.24 -12.76
N ILE A 122 -21.39 -26.37 -11.92
CA ILE A 122 -21.32 -25.97 -10.52
C ILE A 122 -20.29 -26.91 -9.88
N GLU A 123 -19.01 -26.50 -9.86
CA GLU A 123 -18.06 -26.96 -8.83
C GLU A 123 -18.24 -26.04 -7.61
N ASP A 124 -19.45 -26.02 -7.04
CA ASP A 124 -19.63 -25.68 -5.64
C ASP A 124 -19.57 -27.00 -4.85
N ASP A 125 -18.86 -26.95 -3.72
CA ASP A 125 -18.67 -28.03 -2.75
C ASP A 125 -17.64 -29.12 -3.08
N VAL A 126 -16.37 -28.73 -3.26
CA VAL A 126 -15.32 -29.48 -2.54
C VAL A 126 -15.35 -28.95 -1.11
N PRO A 127 -15.74 -29.74 -0.09
CA PRO A 127 -15.58 -29.32 1.30
C PRO A 127 -14.09 -29.04 1.50
N LEU A 128 -13.72 -27.76 1.66
CA LEU A 128 -12.43 -27.42 2.23
C LEU A 128 -12.44 -28.05 3.63
N GLU A 129 -11.86 -29.24 3.76
CA GLU A 129 -11.67 -29.90 5.05
C GLU A 129 -11.10 -28.87 6.00
N LYS A 130 -11.87 -28.54 7.05
CA LYS A 130 -11.45 -27.56 8.03
C LYS A 130 -10.10 -28.03 8.55
N PRO A 131 -9.03 -27.22 8.43
CA PRO A 131 -7.70 -27.67 8.80
C PRO A 131 -7.72 -28.16 10.24
N SER A 132 -7.13 -29.34 10.46
CA SER A 132 -7.05 -29.93 11.80
C SER A 132 -6.55 -28.91 12.81
N ARG A 133 -7.10 -28.90 14.04
CA ARG A 133 -6.70 -27.94 15.09
C ARG A 133 -5.18 -27.90 15.29
N LYS A 134 -4.50 -29.04 15.11
CA LYS A 134 -3.03 -29.14 15.15
C LYS A 134 -2.35 -28.32 14.05
N VAL A 135 -2.85 -28.40 12.82
CA VAL A 135 -2.35 -27.61 11.68
C VAL A 135 -2.61 -26.12 11.92
N MET A 136 -3.78 -25.76 12.45
CA MET A 136 -4.09 -24.38 12.81
C MET A 136 -3.09 -23.81 13.84
N TYR A 137 -2.85 -24.50 14.96
CA TYR A 137 -1.90 -24.04 15.97
C TYR A 137 -0.46 -23.98 15.44
N PHE A 138 -0.05 -24.98 14.65
CA PHE A 138 1.27 -24.98 14.04
C PHE A 138 1.45 -23.82 13.05
N SER A 139 0.45 -23.55 12.21
CA SER A 139 0.46 -22.41 11.29
C SER A 139 0.49 -21.07 12.02
N ILE A 140 -0.24 -20.92 13.13
CA ILE A 140 -0.20 -19.70 13.96
C ILE A 140 1.19 -19.51 14.57
N MET A 141 1.76 -20.59 15.14
CA MET A 141 3.11 -20.57 15.72
C MET A 141 4.16 -20.18 14.68
N LEU A 142 4.10 -20.80 13.49
CA LEU A 142 5.04 -20.55 12.41
C LEU A 142 4.86 -19.13 11.83
N LEU A 143 3.62 -18.63 11.74
CA LEU A 143 3.33 -17.26 11.33
C LEU A 143 3.94 -16.24 12.30
N LEU A 144 3.75 -16.41 13.61
CA LEU A 144 4.34 -15.53 14.63
C LEU A 144 5.87 -15.58 14.62
N LEU A 145 6.45 -16.78 14.46
CA LEU A 145 7.89 -16.97 14.36
C LEU A 145 8.46 -16.26 13.12
N CYS A 146 7.89 -16.51 11.95
CA CYS A 146 8.29 -15.86 10.69
C CYS A 146 8.16 -14.34 10.80
N LEU A 147 7.05 -13.84 11.33
CA LEU A 147 6.85 -12.41 11.55
C LEU A 147 7.96 -11.82 12.44
N GLY A 148 8.28 -12.48 13.56
CA GLY A 148 9.36 -12.06 14.45
C GLY A 148 10.72 -12.00 13.74
N ILE A 149 11.05 -13.02 12.94
CA ILE A 149 12.29 -13.08 12.17
C ILE A 149 12.36 -11.94 11.15
N VAL A 150 11.29 -11.72 10.37
CA VAL A 150 11.25 -10.66 9.35
C VAL A 150 11.37 -9.27 9.98
N VAL A 151 10.70 -9.02 11.11
CA VAL A 151 10.79 -7.73 11.82
C VAL A 151 12.20 -7.50 12.37
N LEU A 152 12.85 -8.52 12.93
CA LEU A 152 14.23 -8.43 13.39
C LEU A 152 15.18 -8.14 12.22
N LEU A 153 15.03 -8.88 11.11
CA LEU A 153 15.86 -8.69 9.92
C LEU A 153 15.69 -7.29 9.33
N ALA A 154 14.46 -6.79 9.22
CA ALA A 154 14.17 -5.43 8.77
C ALA A 154 14.83 -4.37 9.67
N LYS A 155 14.85 -4.59 11.00
CA LYS A 155 15.49 -3.68 11.96
C LYS A 155 17.01 -3.63 11.80
N TYR A 156 17.67 -4.76 11.54
CA TYR A 156 19.11 -4.78 11.27
C TYR A 156 19.42 -4.15 9.91
N LEU A 157 18.67 -4.54 8.88
CA LEU A 157 18.83 -4.04 7.53
C LEU A 157 18.64 -2.53 7.42
N SER A 158 17.72 -1.95 8.19
CA SER A 158 17.51 -0.50 8.21
C SER A 158 18.76 0.28 8.59
N LYS A 159 19.61 -0.25 9.48
CA LYS A 159 20.87 0.43 9.86
C LYS A 159 21.90 0.36 8.75
N ASP A 160 22.04 -0.81 8.14
CA ASP A 160 22.99 -1.02 7.05
C ASP A 160 22.63 -0.16 5.84
N VAL A 161 21.34 -0.12 5.47
CA VAL A 161 20.83 0.73 4.38
C VAL A 161 21.04 2.22 4.69
N ASP A 162 20.79 2.69 5.91
CA ASP A 162 21.03 4.08 6.30
C ASP A 162 22.51 4.47 6.13
N THR A 163 23.44 3.61 6.60
CA THR A 163 24.88 3.87 6.43
C THR A 163 25.33 3.87 4.97
N LEU A 164 24.78 2.98 4.14
CA LEU A 164 25.09 2.92 2.71
C LEU A 164 24.57 4.15 1.96
N VAL A 165 23.32 4.57 2.24
CA VAL A 165 22.71 5.74 1.60
C VAL A 165 23.45 7.02 1.97
N ILE A 166 23.81 7.18 3.25
CA ILE A 166 24.62 8.31 3.71
C ILE A 166 26.02 8.28 3.09
N GLY A 167 26.65 7.09 2.99
CA GLY A 167 27.97 6.92 2.39
C GLY A 167 28.02 7.26 0.89
N LEU A 168 26.90 7.09 0.18
CA LEU A 168 26.74 7.47 -1.23
C LEU A 168 26.29 8.92 -1.43
N GLY A 169 26.06 9.68 -0.35
CA GLY A 169 25.56 11.07 -0.42
C GLY A 169 24.10 11.17 -0.88
N ALA A 170 23.35 10.07 -0.86
CA ALA A 170 21.97 10.02 -1.33
C ALA A 170 20.98 10.49 -0.24
N PRO A 171 19.78 11.01 -0.62
CA PRO A 171 18.83 11.56 0.33
C PRO A 171 18.18 10.49 1.21
N LYS A 172 17.91 10.83 2.49
CA LYS A 172 17.31 9.91 3.47
C LYS A 172 15.97 9.30 3.03
N SER A 173 15.19 9.99 2.20
CA SER A 173 13.94 9.45 1.65
C SER A 173 14.16 8.17 0.81
N LEU A 174 15.36 7.97 0.25
CA LEU A 174 15.74 6.73 -0.44
C LEU A 174 15.78 5.53 0.51
N VAL A 175 16.16 5.72 1.77
CA VAL A 175 16.12 4.67 2.80
C VAL A 175 14.70 4.14 2.95
N GLY A 176 13.71 5.05 3.03
CA GLY A 176 12.30 4.70 3.09
C GLY A 176 11.82 3.91 1.87
N ILE A 177 12.26 4.30 0.67
CA ILE A 177 11.94 3.59 -0.59
C ILE A 177 12.52 2.17 -0.59
N ILE A 178 13.79 2.01 -0.23
CA ILE A 178 14.47 0.71 -0.21
C ILE A 178 13.80 -0.22 0.81
N ILE A 179 13.57 0.27 2.02
CA ILE A 179 12.91 -0.51 3.08
C ILE A 179 11.50 -0.91 2.66
N ALA A 180 10.70 0.04 2.15
CA ALA A 180 9.36 -0.24 1.66
C ALA A 180 9.39 -1.30 0.55
N GLY A 181 10.30 -1.16 -0.42
CA GLY A 181 10.44 -2.11 -1.53
C GLY A 181 10.73 -3.53 -1.06
N ILE A 182 11.63 -3.70 -0.09
CA ILE A 182 12.00 -5.03 0.45
C ILE A 182 10.83 -5.65 1.22
N VAL A 183 10.12 -4.85 2.02
CA VAL A 183 8.96 -5.33 2.80
C VAL A 183 7.79 -5.73 1.89
N LEU A 184 7.57 -4.99 0.80
CA LEU A 184 6.48 -5.23 -0.16
C LEU A 184 6.79 -6.32 -1.19
N LEU A 185 8.04 -6.76 -1.29
CA LEU A 185 8.49 -7.68 -2.33
C LEU A 185 7.73 -9.02 -2.35
N PRO A 186 7.48 -9.71 -1.21
CA PRO A 186 6.72 -10.95 -1.22
C PRO A 186 5.28 -10.79 -1.75
N GLU A 187 4.61 -9.70 -1.36
CA GLU A 187 3.26 -9.38 -1.82
C GLU A 187 3.23 -8.96 -3.29
N GLY A 188 4.24 -8.20 -3.73
CA GLY A 188 4.43 -7.83 -5.13
C GLY A 188 4.61 -9.06 -6.01
N ILE A 189 5.42 -10.04 -5.60
CA ILE A 189 5.58 -11.30 -6.32
C ILE A 189 4.26 -12.09 -6.36
N ALA A 190 3.54 -12.15 -5.25
CA ALA A 190 2.24 -12.83 -5.19
C ALA A 190 1.21 -12.18 -6.13
N ALA A 191 1.16 -10.85 -6.19
CA ALA A 191 0.31 -10.09 -7.09
C ALA A 191 0.69 -10.34 -8.56
N ILE A 192 1.97 -10.20 -8.91
CA ILE A 192 2.46 -10.45 -10.28
C ILE A 192 2.14 -11.88 -10.73
N ARG A 193 2.34 -12.87 -9.85
CA ARG A 193 2.02 -14.27 -10.14
C ARG A 193 0.52 -14.48 -10.35
N ALA A 194 -0.33 -13.80 -9.58
CA ALA A 194 -1.77 -13.83 -9.78
C ALA A 194 -2.16 -13.22 -11.14
N ALA A 195 -1.60 -12.07 -11.51
CA ALA A 195 -1.83 -11.44 -12.81
C ALA A 195 -1.38 -12.34 -13.98
N TYR A 196 -0.21 -12.98 -13.86
CA TYR A 196 0.32 -13.95 -14.84
C TYR A 196 -0.56 -15.19 -15.03
N ASN A 197 -1.32 -15.58 -14.00
CA ASN A 197 -2.24 -16.72 -14.00
C ASN A 197 -3.68 -16.33 -14.36
N ASN A 198 -3.88 -15.19 -15.02
CA ASN A 198 -5.18 -14.62 -15.37
C ASN A 198 -6.11 -14.29 -14.19
N ARG A 199 -5.55 -14.05 -13.00
CA ARG A 199 -6.28 -13.69 -11.79
C ARG A 199 -6.03 -12.23 -11.43
N ILE A 200 -6.30 -11.33 -12.38
CA ILE A 200 -6.02 -9.90 -12.22
C ILE A 200 -6.81 -9.27 -11.06
N GLN A 201 -8.04 -9.72 -10.80
CA GLN A 201 -8.80 -9.26 -9.62
C GLN A 201 -8.06 -9.59 -8.32
N THR A 202 -7.54 -10.82 -8.19
CA THR A 202 -6.75 -11.24 -7.03
C THR A 202 -5.49 -10.38 -6.90
N SER A 203 -4.79 -10.15 -8.01
CA SER A 203 -3.63 -9.26 -8.04
C SER A 203 -3.95 -7.85 -7.55
N LEU A 204 -5.02 -7.23 -8.05
CA LEU A 204 -5.44 -5.88 -7.68
C LEU A 204 -5.91 -5.81 -6.22
N ASN A 205 -6.61 -6.84 -5.74
CA ASN A 205 -7.03 -6.91 -4.34
C ASN A 205 -5.84 -7.02 -3.39
N LEU A 206 -4.83 -7.83 -3.74
CA LEU A 206 -3.60 -7.94 -2.96
C LEU A 206 -2.87 -6.59 -2.91
N ALA A 207 -2.66 -5.96 -4.07
CA ALA A 207 -1.96 -4.68 -4.16
C ALA A 207 -2.72 -3.55 -3.42
N LEU A 208 -3.98 -3.30 -3.76
CA LEU A 208 -4.75 -2.20 -3.16
C LEU A 208 -5.05 -2.45 -1.67
N GLY A 209 -5.28 -3.70 -1.28
CA GLY A 209 -5.42 -4.08 0.12
C GLY A 209 -4.14 -3.82 0.92
N SER A 210 -2.98 -4.17 0.35
CA SER A 210 -1.67 -3.86 0.94
C SER A 210 -1.43 -2.35 1.09
N ALA A 211 -1.77 -1.55 0.07
CA ALA A 211 -1.64 -0.10 0.16
C ALA A 211 -2.52 0.48 1.28
N LEU A 212 -3.79 0.05 1.33
CA LEU A 212 -4.74 0.45 2.36
C LEU A 212 -4.29 0.06 3.77
N ALA A 213 -3.77 -1.15 3.96
CA ALA A 213 -3.24 -1.59 5.25
C ALA A 213 -1.99 -0.77 5.64
N SER A 214 -1.08 -0.56 4.69
CA SER A 214 0.17 0.16 4.90
C SER A 214 -0.05 1.57 5.41
N ILE A 215 -1.04 2.30 4.88
CA ILE A 215 -1.34 3.67 5.32
C ILE A 215 -2.46 3.74 6.37
N GLY A 216 -3.55 3.02 6.16
CA GLY A 216 -4.78 3.08 6.95
C GLY A 216 -4.70 2.41 8.32
N LEU A 217 -3.69 1.55 8.54
CA LEU A 217 -3.42 0.97 9.86
C LEU A 217 -2.12 1.52 10.47
N SER A 218 -1.03 1.59 9.69
CA SER A 218 0.28 1.96 10.25
C SER A 218 0.32 3.41 10.75
N ILE A 219 -0.20 4.37 9.99
CA ILE A 219 -0.14 5.78 10.42
C ILE A 219 -1.00 6.03 11.65
N PRO A 220 -2.28 5.57 11.74
CA PRO A 220 -3.04 5.69 12.98
C PRO A 220 -2.34 5.08 14.20
N PHE A 221 -1.66 3.94 14.03
CA PHE A 221 -0.88 3.33 15.10
C PHE A 221 0.30 4.19 15.53
N ILE A 222 1.11 4.68 14.58
CA ILE A 222 2.27 5.54 14.87
C ILE A 222 1.79 6.87 15.48
N ALA A 223 0.68 7.42 14.99
CA ALA A 223 0.07 8.64 15.51
C ALA A 223 -0.35 8.47 16.97
N PHE A 224 -1.00 7.36 17.31
CA PHE A 224 -1.37 7.03 18.69
C PHE A 224 -0.13 6.95 19.61
N VAL A 225 0.92 6.25 19.17
CA VAL A 225 2.19 6.15 19.90
C VAL A 225 2.85 7.53 20.05
N SER A 226 2.82 8.36 19.01
CA SER A 226 3.40 9.70 19.00
C SER A 226 2.73 10.63 20.00
N VAL A 227 1.41 10.57 20.13
CA VAL A 227 0.65 11.37 21.10
C VAL A 227 1.03 10.99 22.53
N ILE A 228 1.07 9.69 22.84
CA ILE A 228 1.46 9.20 24.18
C ILE A 228 2.90 9.60 24.51
N ALA A 229 3.79 9.51 23.52
CA ALA A 229 5.19 9.89 23.67
C ALA A 229 5.45 11.41 23.65
N GLY A 230 4.42 12.24 23.41
CA GLY A 230 4.55 13.69 23.29
C GLY A 230 5.43 14.14 22.11
N MET A 231 5.54 13.31 21.07
CA MET A 231 6.34 13.58 19.88
C MET A 231 5.53 14.33 18.83
N ARG A 232 6.17 15.29 18.15
CA ARG A 232 5.59 16.00 17.00
C ARG A 232 5.81 15.19 15.74
N MET A 233 4.79 15.14 14.90
CA MET A 233 4.76 14.33 13.69
C MET A 233 4.47 15.22 12.48
N MET A 234 5.47 15.34 11.61
CA MET A 234 5.35 16.00 10.32
C MET A 234 4.86 14.99 9.28
N LEU A 235 3.53 14.95 9.07
CA LEU A 235 2.90 14.06 8.08
C LEU A 235 2.84 14.67 6.68
N GLY A 236 2.86 15.99 6.59
CA GLY A 236 2.81 16.71 5.32
C GLY A 236 3.96 16.31 4.39
N ILE A 237 3.64 15.91 3.16
CA ILE A 237 4.64 15.62 2.12
C ILE A 237 4.94 16.86 1.27
N SER A 238 6.09 16.88 0.59
CA SER A 238 6.49 18.01 -0.26
C SER A 238 5.54 18.23 -1.45
N ILE A 239 5.47 19.45 -1.99
CA ILE A 239 4.62 19.75 -3.16
C ILE A 239 4.92 18.86 -4.37
N LYS A 240 6.19 18.53 -4.61
CA LYS A 240 6.60 17.60 -5.67
C LYS A 240 5.99 16.21 -5.45
N SER A 241 6.06 15.72 -4.22
CA SER A 241 5.46 14.43 -3.83
C SER A 241 3.94 14.43 -3.94
N ILE A 242 3.27 15.54 -3.61
CA ILE A 242 1.81 15.71 -3.80
C ILE A 242 1.45 15.60 -5.28
N LEU A 243 2.19 16.27 -6.17
CA LEU A 243 1.93 16.23 -7.61
C LEU A 243 2.09 14.82 -8.19
N LEU A 244 3.16 14.11 -7.83
CA LEU A 244 3.38 12.72 -8.27
C LEU A 244 2.31 11.76 -7.73
N LEU A 245 1.92 11.91 -6.47
CA LEU A 245 0.88 11.09 -5.86
C LEU A 245 -0.49 11.35 -6.47
N GLY A 246 -0.83 12.63 -6.67
CA GLY A 246 -2.06 13.05 -7.33
C GLY A 246 -2.14 12.53 -8.76
N LEU A 247 -1.05 12.65 -9.53
CA LEU A 247 -0.96 12.09 -10.88
C LEU A 247 -1.14 10.57 -10.86
N SER A 248 -0.49 9.87 -9.93
CA SER A 248 -0.59 8.41 -9.79
C SER A 248 -2.01 7.97 -9.48
N LEU A 249 -2.68 8.61 -8.51
CA LEU A 249 -4.07 8.34 -8.14
C LEU A 249 -5.04 8.67 -9.27
N PHE A 250 -4.81 9.75 -10.02
CA PHE A 250 -5.61 10.11 -11.17
C PHE A 250 -5.49 9.05 -12.29
N ILE A 251 -4.26 8.71 -12.67
CA ILE A 251 -3.99 7.76 -13.74
C ILE A 251 -4.51 6.36 -13.40
N ILE A 252 -4.32 5.89 -12.16
CA ILE A 252 -4.82 4.56 -11.78
C ILE A 252 -6.36 4.53 -11.75
N THR A 253 -7.00 5.61 -11.30
CA THR A 253 -8.47 5.71 -11.28
C THR A 253 -9.03 5.69 -12.71
N VAL A 254 -8.47 6.49 -13.62
CA VAL A 254 -8.88 6.50 -15.03
C VAL A 254 -8.58 5.15 -15.71
N SER A 255 -7.43 4.55 -15.40
CA SER A 255 -7.02 3.28 -15.99
C SER A 255 -7.93 2.12 -15.57
N LEU A 256 -8.32 2.08 -14.30
CA LEU A 256 -9.13 0.98 -13.77
C LEU A 256 -10.65 1.24 -13.89
N ALA A 257 -11.07 2.45 -14.28
CA ALA A 257 -12.49 2.81 -14.47
C ALA A 257 -13.21 2.07 -15.61
N THR A 258 -12.50 1.35 -16.46
CA THR A 258 -13.09 0.58 -17.57
C THR A 258 -13.42 -0.87 -17.20
N GLY A 259 -12.93 -1.36 -16.05
CA GLY A 259 -13.05 -2.78 -15.67
C GLY A 259 -12.21 -3.74 -16.53
N ARG A 260 -11.35 -3.20 -17.40
CA ARG A 260 -10.46 -3.98 -18.28
C ARG A 260 -9.04 -3.41 -18.28
N THR A 261 -8.05 -4.29 -18.25
CA THR A 261 -6.64 -3.88 -18.34
C THR A 261 -6.21 -3.69 -19.79
N LYS A 262 -5.43 -2.62 -20.04
CA LYS A 262 -4.75 -2.37 -21.31
C LYS A 262 -3.26 -2.17 -21.05
N ILE A 263 -2.42 -2.67 -21.94
CA ILE A 263 -0.95 -2.63 -21.76
C ILE A 263 -0.41 -1.20 -21.59
N MET A 264 -0.98 -0.22 -22.29
CA MET A 264 -0.59 1.20 -22.18
C MET A 264 -0.78 1.77 -20.77
N GLN A 265 -1.78 1.29 -20.03
CA GLN A 265 -2.02 1.72 -18.64
C GLN A 265 -0.83 1.31 -17.77
N GLY A 266 -0.35 0.08 -17.94
CA GLY A 266 0.83 -0.42 -17.24
C GLY A 266 2.10 0.36 -17.57
N PHE A 267 2.33 0.67 -18.85
CA PHE A 267 3.48 1.48 -19.26
C PHE A 267 3.48 2.88 -18.63
N VAL A 268 2.32 3.56 -18.60
CA VAL A 268 2.21 4.89 -17.99
C VAL A 268 2.49 4.82 -16.48
N LEU A 269 1.95 3.82 -15.78
CA LEU A 269 2.22 3.63 -14.35
C LEU A 269 3.70 3.37 -14.06
N ILE A 270 4.38 2.55 -14.87
CA ILE A 270 5.82 2.30 -14.72
C ILE A 270 6.64 3.56 -15.05
N ALA A 271 6.25 4.35 -16.05
CA ALA A 271 6.92 5.62 -16.35
C ALA A 271 6.84 6.59 -15.16
N ILE A 272 5.68 6.68 -14.50
CA ILE A 272 5.51 7.48 -13.28
C ILE A 272 6.38 6.92 -12.14
N PHE A 273 6.47 5.60 -12.00
CA PHE A 273 7.33 4.98 -10.99
C PHE A 273 8.82 5.31 -11.20
N ILE A 274 9.31 5.21 -12.45
CA ILE A 274 10.69 5.56 -12.80
C ILE A 274 10.94 7.05 -12.55
N LEU A 275 10.00 7.92 -12.93
CA LEU A 275 10.09 9.35 -12.66
C LEU A 275 10.14 9.65 -11.16
N TYR A 276 9.34 8.95 -10.36
CA TYR A 276 9.36 9.05 -8.91
C TYR A 276 10.72 8.65 -8.31
N LEU A 277 11.32 7.54 -8.77
CA LEU A 277 12.65 7.14 -8.34
C LEU A 277 13.71 8.18 -8.74
N PHE A 278 13.67 8.63 -10.00
CA PHE A 278 14.62 9.61 -10.52
C PHE A 278 14.56 10.93 -9.76
N THR A 279 13.37 11.49 -9.58
CA THR A 279 13.17 12.75 -8.83
C THR A 279 13.43 12.63 -7.33
N THR A 280 13.52 11.42 -6.79
CA THR A 280 13.97 11.19 -5.42
C THR A 280 15.49 11.08 -5.32
N LEU A 281 16.16 10.51 -6.33
CA LEU A 281 17.62 10.42 -6.39
C LEU A 281 18.26 11.77 -6.71
N GLU A 282 17.67 12.51 -7.65
CA GLU A 282 18.06 13.85 -8.10
C GLU A 282 16.93 14.84 -7.76
N PRO A 283 16.89 15.36 -6.51
CA PRO A 283 15.81 16.21 -6.01
C PRO A 283 15.77 17.62 -6.63
#